data_AF-A0A9X9WI05-F1
#
_entry.id   AF-A0A9X9WI05-F1
#
_cell.length_a   1.000
_cell.length_b   1.000
_cell.length_c   1.000
_cell.angle_alpha   90.00
_cell.angle_beta   90.00
_cell.angle_gamma   90.00
#
_symmetry.space_group_name_H-M   'P 1'
#
loop_
_entity.id
_entity.type
_entity.pdbx_description
1 polymer ?
#
loop_
_entity_poly.entity_id
_entity_poly.type
_entity_poly.pdbx_seq_one_letter_code
_entity_poly.pdbx_strand_id
1 'polypeptide(L)' 'MTVIISGISTLLALGPGAEMLARWPVAWLSSWMVAFPTVLIVLPIVRRLVSRIVVTP' A
#
# COMPACT_ATOMS: atom_id res chain seq x y z
N MET A 1 -8.75 -0.51 -3.86
CA MET A 1 -8.62 0.06 -2.50
C MET A 1 -7.42 1.00 -2.33
N THR A 2 -6.44 1.03 -3.24
CA THR A 2 -5.23 1.89 -3.15
C THR A 2 -5.25 3.16 -4.01
N VAL A 3 -6.17 3.26 -4.98
CA VAL A 3 -6.23 4.40 -5.92
C VAL A 3 -6.55 5.71 -5.20
N ILE A 4 -7.50 5.67 -4.24
CA ILE A 4 -7.94 6.86 -3.51
C ILE A 4 -6.87 7.34 -2.51
N ILE A 5 -6.28 6.43 -1.72
CA ILE A 5 -5.26 6.79 -0.71
C ILE A 5 -3.98 7.30 -1.37
N SER A 6 -3.57 6.68 -2.49
CA SER A 6 -2.39 7.10 -3.26
C SER A 6 -2.66 8.42 -4.00
N GLY A 7 -3.87 8.62 -4.53
CA GLY A 7 -4.31 9.90 -5.10
C GLY A 7 -4.29 11.04 -4.07
N ILE A 8 -4.89 10.84 -2.89
CA ILE A 8 -4.94 11.83 -1.80
C ILE A 8 -3.52 12.18 -1.29
N SER A 9 -2.65 11.20 -1.10
CA SER A 9 -1.27 11.44 -0.66
C SER A 9 -0.46 12.22 -1.71
N THR A 10 -0.67 11.93 -2.99
CA THR A 10 -0.02 12.66 -4.10
C THR A 10 -0.55 14.08 -4.21
N LEU A 11 -1.86 14.29 -4.00
CA LEU A 11 -2.51 15.60 -4.00
C LEU A 11 -2.02 16.49 -2.85
N LEU A 12 -1.83 15.90 -1.66
CA LEU A 12 -1.32 16.60 -0.48
C LEU A 12 0.18 16.93 -0.59
N ALA A 13 0.98 16.10 -1.26
CA ALA A 13 2.42 16.29 -1.38
C ALA A 13 2.82 17.29 -2.50
N LEU A 14 2.07 17.36 -3.59
CA LEU A 14 2.44 18.15 -4.79
C LEU A 14 1.48 19.30 -5.09
N GLY A 15 0.27 19.29 -4.53
CA GLY A 15 -0.80 20.21 -4.93
C GLY A 15 -1.41 19.87 -6.30
N PRO A 16 -2.58 20.45 -6.66
CA PRO A 16 -3.24 20.17 -7.93
C PRO A 16 -2.47 20.78 -9.11
N GLY A 17 -1.84 19.94 -9.94
CA GLY A 17 -1.10 20.36 -11.14
C GLY A 17 -0.79 19.21 -12.12
N ALA A 18 -0.41 19.53 -13.36
CA ALA A 18 -0.19 18.55 -14.43
C ALA A 18 0.89 17.49 -14.10
N GLU A 19 1.89 17.86 -13.29
CA GLU A 19 2.93 16.95 -12.77
C GLU A 19 2.36 15.80 -11.94
N MET A 20 1.27 16.03 -11.20
CA MET A 20 0.61 14.99 -10.41
C MET A 20 0.02 13.92 -11.30
N LEU A 21 -0.69 14.29 -12.38
CA LEU A 21 -1.28 13.33 -13.32
C LEU A 21 -0.22 12.49 -14.04
N ALA A 22 0.96 13.07 -14.32
CA ALA A 22 2.07 12.35 -14.94
C ALA A 22 2.79 11.38 -13.98
N ARG A 23 3.00 11.77 -12.71
CA ARG A 23 3.76 10.95 -11.74
C ARG A 23 2.91 9.96 -10.93
N TRP A 24 1.62 10.25 -10.76
CA TRP A 24 0.71 9.42 -9.97
C TRP A 24 0.64 7.94 -10.38
N PRO A 25 0.49 7.58 -11.68
CA PRO A 25 0.42 6.17 -12.06
C PRO A 25 1.74 5.41 -11.82
N VAL A 26 2.89 6.09 -11.97
CA VAL A 26 4.21 5.48 -11.72
C VAL A 26 4.44 5.25 -10.22
N ALA A 27 4.08 6.23 -9.38
CA ALA A 27 4.17 6.11 -7.93
C ALA A 27 3.22 5.03 -7.36
N TRP A 28 2.03 4.90 -7.95
CA TRP A 28 1.09 3.82 -7.60
C TRP A 28 1.66 2.45 -7.96
N LEU A 29 2.25 2.31 -9.15
CA LEU A 29 2.84 1.04 -9.61
C LEU A 29 4.08 0.65 -8.79
N SER A 30 4.94 1.62 -8.44
CA SER A 30 6.13 1.36 -7.61
C SER A 30 5.77 0.94 -6.20
N SER A 31 4.73 1.53 -5.61
CA SER A 31 4.18 1.08 -4.32
C SER A 31 3.68 -0.36 -4.40
N TRP A 32 3.09 -0.77 -5.52
CA TRP A 32 2.63 -2.14 -5.75
C TRP A 32 3.78 -3.14 -5.83
N MET A 33 4.87 -2.78 -6.51
CA MET A 33 6.07 -3.62 -6.61
C MET A 33 6.71 -3.91 -5.25
N VAL A 34 6.59 -3.01 -4.28
CA VAL A 34 7.11 -3.20 -2.92
C VAL A 34 6.06 -3.88 -2.02
N ALA A 35 4.79 -3.49 -2.13
CA ALA A 35 3.72 -4.02 -1.30
C ALA A 35 3.50 -5.52 -1.55
N PHE A 36 3.55 -5.97 -2.81
CA PHE A 36 3.33 -7.37 -3.17
C PHE A 36 4.31 -8.35 -2.50
N PRO A 37 5.64 -8.20 -2.63
CA PRO A 37 6.59 -9.08 -1.93
C PRO A 37 6.51 -8.92 -0.41
N THR A 38 6.23 -7.71 0.08
CA THR A 38 6.07 -7.46 1.51
C THR A 38 4.91 -8.27 2.08
N VAL A 39 3.74 -8.26 1.42
CA VAL A 39 2.58 -9.05 1.88
C VAL A 39 2.89 -10.54 1.84
N LEU A 40 3.52 -11.05 0.78
CA LEU A 40 3.89 -12.47 0.69
C LEU A 40 4.77 -12.92 1.85
N ILE A 41 5.71 -12.09 2.29
CA ILE A 41 6.64 -12.40 3.38
C ILE A 41 6.00 -12.17 4.76
N VAL A 42 5.24 -11.09 4.93
CA VAL A 42 4.70 -10.65 6.22
C VAL A 42 3.41 -11.40 6.58
N LEU A 43 2.60 -11.79 5.61
CA LEU A 43 1.35 -12.54 5.83
C LEU A 43 1.52 -13.81 6.69
N PRO A 44 2.50 -14.71 6.45
CA PRO A 44 2.69 -15.87 7.32
C PRO A 44 3.12 -15.49 8.75
N ILE A 45 3.87 -14.40 8.92
CA ILE A 45 4.28 -13.89 10.24
C ILE A 45 3.06 -13.39 11.00
N VAL A 46 2.24 -12.55 10.36
CA VAL A 46 0.99 -12.04 10.93
C VAL A 46 0.05 -13.19 11.29
N ARG A 47 -0.11 -14.18 10.40
CA ARG A 47 -0.92 -15.37 10.69
C ARG A 47 -0.43 -16.12 11.93
N ARG A 48 0.89 -16.31 12.10
CA ARG A 48 1.47 -16.96 13.29
C ARG A 48 1.28 -16.15 14.57
N LEU A 49 1.34 -14.82 14.49
CA LEU A 49 1.10 -13.95 15.65
C LEU A 49 -0.37 -13.97 16.05
N VAL A 50 -1.27 -13.81 15.09
CA VAL A 50 -2.71 -13.84 15.33
C VAL A 50 -3.13 -15.21 15.90
N SER A 51 -2.59 -16.32 15.39
CA SER A 51 -2.89 -17.66 15.92
C SER A 51 -2.40 -17.89 17.37
N ARG A 52 -1.46 -17.07 17.87
CA ARG A 52 -1.00 -17.15 19.26
C ARG A 52 -1.80 -16.27 20.21
N ILE A 53 -2.40 -15.20 19.69
CA ILE A 53 -3.14 -14.21 20.47
C ILE A 53 -4.62 -14.59 20.55
N VAL A 54 -5.17 -15.15 19.48
CA VAL A 54 -6.58 -15.52 19.39
C VAL A 54 -6.74 -16.97 19.85
N VAL A 55 -7.70 -17.23 20.73
CA VAL A 55 -8.14 -18.59 21.05
C VAL A 55 -8.77 -19.18 19.78
N THR A 56 -8.12 -20.18 19.21
CA THR A 56 -8.69 -20.96 18.11
C THR A 56 -10.00 -21.60 18.60
N PRO A 57 -11.15 -21.33 17.94
CA PRO A 57 -12.44 -21.89 18.33
C PRO A 57 -12.49 -23.42 18.15
#